data_AF-A0A2E7N0Y1-F1
#
_entry.id   AF-A0A2E7N0Y1-F1
#
_cell.length_a   1.000
_cell.length_b   1.000
_cell.length_c   1.000
_cell.angle_alpha   90.00
_cell.angle_beta   90.00
_cell.angle_gamma   90.00
#
_symmetry.space_group_name_H-M   'P 1'
#
loop_
_entity.id
_entity.type
_entity.pdbx_description
1 polymer ?
#
loop_
_entity_poly.entity_id
_entity_poly.type
_entity_poly.pdbx_seq_one_letter_code
_entity_poly.pdbx_strand_id
1 'polypeptide(L)'
;MAKELFGKGANVNRRPSETINIGPFSITFSWHPETGKPYETFIVNRGKPGELNDALSLLGVAVSKFMQGEDVGQLTVDGEEFLYE
;
A
#
# COMPACT_ATOMS: atom_id res chain seq x y z
N MET A 1 -16.79 -11.11 9.12
CA MET A 1 -15.44 -10.78 8.65
C MET A 1 -15.23 -9.29 8.45
N ALA A 2 -15.94 -8.60 7.54
CA ALA A 2 -15.85 -7.14 7.35
C ALA A 2 -15.87 -6.31 8.65
N LYS A 3 -16.85 -6.56 9.52
CA LYS A 3 -17.07 -5.82 10.77
C LYS A 3 -15.95 -5.96 11.82
N GLU A 4 -15.14 -7.02 11.74
CA GLU A 4 -14.05 -7.27 12.71
C GLU A 4 -12.75 -6.55 12.33
N LEU A 5 -12.59 -6.15 11.07
CA LEU A 5 -11.41 -5.43 10.56
C LEU A 5 -11.48 -3.92 10.78
N PHE A 6 -12.63 -3.39 11.20
CA PHE A 6 -12.73 -1.98 11.52
C PHE A 6 -12.23 -1.70 12.94
N GLY A 7 -10.94 -1.40 13.06
CA GLY A 7 -10.38 -0.77 14.25
C GLY A 7 -11.15 0.50 14.65
N LYS A 8 -11.12 0.84 15.94
CA LYS A 8 -11.82 1.98 16.58
C LYS A 8 -11.78 3.25 15.71
N GLY A 9 -12.87 3.52 14.98
CA GLY A 9 -12.95 4.64 14.03
C GLY A 9 -13.53 4.30 12.65
N ALA A 10 -14.26 3.18 12.53
CA ALA A 10 -14.94 2.70 11.34
C ALA A 10 -15.81 3.78 10.65
N ASN A 11 -15.24 4.52 9.70
CA ASN A 11 -16.04 5.28 8.77
C ASN A 11 -16.50 4.30 7.68
N VAL A 12 -17.81 4.13 7.53
CA VAL A 12 -18.41 3.25 6.51
C VAL A 12 -18.00 3.63 5.08
N ASN A 13 -17.57 4.88 4.88
CA ASN A 13 -17.04 5.38 3.61
C ASN A 13 -15.51 5.19 3.47
N ARG A 14 -14.83 4.61 4.46
CA ARG A 14 -13.40 4.30 4.41
C ARG A 14 -13.19 2.79 4.40
N ARG A 15 -12.26 2.35 3.56
CA ARG A 15 -11.82 0.96 3.52
C ARG A 15 -11.20 0.57 4.87
N PRO A 16 -11.46 -0.65 5.39
CA PRO A 16 -10.67 -1.20 6.49
C PRO A 16 -9.19 -1.08 6.16
N SER A 17 -8.43 -0.47 7.06
CA SER A 17 -7.01 -0.21 6.85
C SER A 17 -6.25 -0.37 8.15
N GLU A 18 -5.00 -0.84 8.04
CA GLU A 18 -4.06 -0.94 9.16
C GLU A 18 -2.80 -0.18 8.78
N THR A 19 -2.34 0.69 9.68
CA THR A 19 -1.11 1.46 9.47
C THR A 19 -0.05 1.03 10.48
N ILE A 20 1.10 0.61 9.97
CA ILE A 20 2.29 0.27 10.75
C ILE A 20 3.31 1.40 10.57
N ASN A 21 3.95 1.82 11.66
CA ASN A 21 5.01 2.83 11.61
C ASN A 21 6.36 2.13 11.80
N ILE A 22 7.30 2.36 10.86
CA ILE A 22 8.66 1.80 10.91
C ILE A 22 9.65 2.95 10.72
N GLY A 23 10.29 3.37 11.81
CA GLY A 23 11.17 4.54 11.79
C GLY A 23 10.44 5.79 11.29
N PRO A 24 10.93 6.47 10.24
CA PRO A 24 10.24 7.64 9.67
C PRO A 24 9.09 7.26 8.73
N PHE A 25 8.89 5.98 8.42
CA PHE A 25 7.90 5.53 7.45
C PHE A 25 6.59 5.13 8.10
N SER A 26 5.48 5.35 7.40
CA SER A 26 4.19 4.74 7.71
C SER A 26 3.71 3.95 6.51
N ILE A 27 3.42 2.66 6.73
CA ILE A 27 2.94 1.74 5.72
C ILE A 27 1.49 1.43 6.06
N THR A 28 0.59 1.67 5.12
CA THR A 28 -0.84 1.42 5.29
C THR A 28 -1.29 0.33 4.34
N PHE A 29 -1.91 -0.70 4.89
CA PHE A 29 -2.52 -1.80 4.17
C PHE A 29 -4.03 -1.61 4.19
N SER A 30 -4.68 -1.76 3.04
CA SER A 30 -6.14 -1.60 2.92
C SER A 30 -6.77 -2.85 2.31
N TRP A 31 -8.00 -3.15 2.74
CA TRP A 31 -8.76 -4.30 2.26
C TRP A 31 -10.14 -3.88 1.73
N HIS A 32 -10.69 -4.70 0.84
CA HIS A 32 -12.06 -4.53 0.37
C HIS A 32 -13.05 -4.74 1.54
N PRO A 33 -13.98 -3.82 1.79
CA PRO A 33 -14.84 -3.85 2.98
C PRO A 33 -15.70 -5.11 3.06
N GLU A 34 -16.23 -5.60 1.94
CA GLU A 34 -17.14 -6.77 1.95
C GLU A 34 -16.41 -8.11 1.85
N THR A 35 -15.47 -8.24 0.92
CA THR A 35 -14.78 -9.51 0.61
C THR A 35 -13.55 -9.75 1.47
N GLY A 36 -13.02 -8.73 2.14
CA GLY A 36 -11.76 -8.81 2.88
C GLY A 36 -10.53 -9.00 2.00
N LYS A 37 -10.67 -8.96 0.66
CA LYS A 37 -9.53 -9.11 -0.24
C LYS A 37 -8.54 -7.96 -0.09
N PRO A 38 -7.23 -8.21 -0.14
CA PRO A 38 -6.23 -7.15 -0.18
C PRO A 38 -6.53 -6.18 -1.33
N TYR A 39 -6.42 -4.88 -1.05
CA TYR A 39 -6.74 -3.85 -2.03
C TYR A 39 -5.52 -3.01 -2.38
N GLU A 40 -4.91 -2.29 -1.44
CA GLU A 40 -3.76 -1.44 -1.75
C GLU A 40 -2.80 -1.32 -0.57
N THR A 41 -1.54 -1.02 -0.87
CA THR A 41 -0.54 -0.61 0.11
C THR A 41 -0.01 0.77 -0.22
N PHE A 42 0.11 1.62 0.79
CA PHE A 42 0.65 2.97 0.65
C PHE A 42 1.77 3.21 1.66
N ILE A 43 2.91 3.73 1.18
CA ILE A 43 4.08 4.03 2.00
C ILE A 43 4.30 5.54 2.00
N VAL A 44 4.35 6.15 3.18
CA VAL A 44 4.70 7.56 3.36
C VAL A 44 5.92 7.70 4.25
N ASN A 45 6.71 8.74 4.02
CA ASN A 45 7.75 9.17 4.95
C ASN A 45 7.25 10.41 5.71
N ARG A 46 7.30 10.36 7.04
CA ARG A 46 6.96 11.45 7.95
C ARG A 46 8.19 12.32 8.26
N GLY A 47 8.90 12.76 7.23
CA GLY A 47 10.15 13.53 7.33
C GLY A 47 10.10 14.87 6.60
N LYS A 48 11.22 15.62 6.63
CA LYS A 48 11.40 16.79 5.75
C LYS A 48 11.28 16.35 4.29
N PRO A 49 10.64 17.14 3.42
CA PRO A 49 10.66 16.89 1.99
C PRO A 49 12.12 16.77 1.53
N GLY A 50 12.43 15.63 0.94
CA GLY A 50 13.69 15.26 0.31
C GLY A 50 13.37 14.15 -0.68
N GLU A 51 14.37 13.54 -1.32
CA GLU A 51 14.17 12.34 -2.15
C GLU A 51 13.54 11.23 -1.29
N LEU A 52 12.21 11.18 -1.19
CA LEU A 52 11.53 9.90 -1.15
C LEU A 52 11.84 9.25 -2.48
N ASN A 53 13.01 8.64 -2.41
CA ASN A 53 13.74 7.92 -3.42
C ASN A 53 12.72 7.10 -4.21
N ASP A 54 12.58 7.34 -5.51
CA ASP A 54 11.54 6.74 -6.35
C ASP A 54 11.42 5.22 -6.14
N ALA A 55 12.52 4.57 -5.75
CA ALA A 55 12.58 3.20 -5.26
C ALA A 55 11.56 2.83 -4.16
N LEU A 56 11.32 3.69 -3.16
CA LEU A 56 10.32 3.48 -2.11
C LEU A 56 8.88 3.61 -2.64
N SER A 57 8.65 4.53 -3.56
CA SER A 57 7.36 4.66 -4.25
C SER A 57 7.09 3.44 -5.12
N LEU A 58 8.07 3.03 -5.93
CA LEU A 58 8.06 1.82 -6.74
C LEU A 58 7.83 0.57 -5.88
N LEU A 59 8.50 0.47 -4.73
CA LEU A 59 8.30 -0.62 -3.77
C LEU A 59 6.85 -0.65 -3.25
N GLY A 60 6.27 0.52 -2.94
CA GLY A 60 4.87 0.61 -2.55
C GLY A 60 3.92 0.09 -3.64
N VAL A 61 4.16 0.48 -4.90
CA VAL A 61 3.38 -0.02 -6.05
C VAL A 61 3.57 -1.52 -6.24
N ALA A 62 4.81 -2.03 -6.14
CA ALA A 62 5.13 -3.46 -6.24
C ALA A 62 4.34 -4.28 -5.21
N VAL A 63 4.42 -3.86 -3.95
CA VAL A 63 3.72 -4.55 -2.84
C VAL A 63 2.21 -4.49 -3.04
N SER A 64 1.67 -3.36 -3.51
CA SER A 64 0.25 -3.23 -3.81
C SER A 64 -0.20 -4.21 -4.91
N LYS A 65 0.54 -4.29 -6.01
CA LYS A 65 0.27 -5.23 -7.13
C LYS A 65 0.37 -6.69 -6.69
N PHE A 66 1.44 -7.03 -5.96
CA PHE A 66 1.60 -8.37 -5.38
C PHE A 66 0.41 -8.77 -4.51
N MET A 67 -0.06 -7.85 -3.65
CA MET A 67 -1.22 -8.09 -2.79
C MET A 67 -2.52 -8.29 -3.57
N GLN A 68 -2.66 -7.64 -4.73
CA GLN A 68 -3.79 -7.82 -5.65
C GLN A 68 -3.68 -9.13 -6.46
N GLY A 69 -2.57 -9.85 -6.35
CA GLY A 69 -2.32 -11.10 -7.08
C GLY A 69 -1.76 -10.88 -8.50
N GLU A 70 -1.24 -9.68 -8.79
CA GLU A 70 -0.55 -9.38 -10.05
C GLU A 70 0.90 -9.88 -10.02
N ASP A 71 1.45 -10.19 -11.19
CA ASP A 71 2.86 -10.50 -11.36
C ASP A 71 3.70 -9.22 -11.18
N VAL A 72 4.67 -9.26 -10.28
CA VAL A 72 5.57 -8.15 -9.96
C VAL A 72 6.90 -8.20 -10.71
N GLY A 73 7.11 -9.20 -11.57
CA GLY A 73 8.31 -9.30 -12.42
C GLY A 73 8.45 -8.13 -13.40
N GLN A 74 7.37 -7.40 -13.66
CA GLN A 74 7.35 -6.19 -14.48
C GLN A 74 6.49 -5.11 -13.81
N LEU A 75 7.10 -3.99 -13.45
CA LEU A 75 6.40 -2.83 -12.94
C LEU A 75 6.36 -1.73 -13.99
N THR A 76 5.17 -1.33 -14.43
CA THR A 76 5.01 -0.12 -15.24
C THR A 76 4.53 1.03 -14.35
N VAL A 77 5.33 2.09 -14.24
CA VAL A 77 4.94 3.33 -13.53
C VAL A 77 5.14 4.50 -14.48
N ASP A 78 4.08 5.29 -14.68
CA ASP A 78 4.04 6.44 -15.61
C ASP A 78 4.52 6.14 -17.05
N GLY A 79 4.41 4.89 -17.49
CA GLY A 79 4.80 4.43 -18.82
C GLY A 79 6.26 3.93 -18.92
N GLU A 80 7.00 3.95 -17.81
CA GLU A 80 8.34 3.36 -17.72
C GLU A 80 8.27 1.96 -17.13
N GLU A 81 8.94 1.00 -17.79
CA GLU A 81 9.03 -0.39 -17.34
C GLU A 81 10.26 -0.60 -16.45
N PHE A 82 10.01 -1.14 -15.26
CA PHE A 82 11.02 -1.53 -14.29
C PHE A 82 11.04 -3.07 -14.21
N LEU A 83 12.18 -3.64 -14.58
CA LEU A 83 12.48 -5.06 -14.42
C LEU A 83 13.27 -5.26 -13.14
N TYR A 84 12.84 -6.21 -12.31
CA TYR A 84 13.62 -6.65 -11.16
C TYR A 84 14.46 -7.87 -11.59
N GLU A 85 15.79 -7.76 -11.52
CA GLU A 85 16.72 -8.87 -11.74
C GLU A 85 16.74 -9.86 -10.57
#